data_AF-A0A3B6VNV6-F1
#
_entry.id   AF-A0A3B6VNV6-F1
#
_cell.length_a   1.000
_cell.length_b   1.000
_cell.length_c   1.000
_cell.angle_alpha   90.00
_cell.angle_beta   90.00
_cell.angle_gamma   90.00
#
_symmetry.space_group_name_H-M   'P 1'
#
loop_
_entity.id
_entity.type
_entity.pdbx_description
1 polymer ?
#
loop_
_entity_poly.entity_id
_entity_poly.type
_entity_poly.pdbx_seq_one_letter_code
_entity_poly.pdbx_strand_id
1 'polypeptide(L)'
;MNIIRSIPIMFLLNFITCGIYHYYWIYNVSLEVKKFTSRKDISPELELLLSILTCNIYSIYWYNKYGNIIYKEIALKIDEKDKNNVTQIIMVSFIIVLFVGMPIIGGLILAFVMGVFVSGMSVLYGGAYNNYTLIESISHAPEVLLVFAGTILAVIAIVLVITAMLLIPDIIMQKKLNSIWIKLKEFYNNKN
;
A
#
# COMPACT_ATOMS: atom_id res chain seq x y z
N MET A 1 -20.15 9.52 16.04
CA MET A 1 -19.34 8.97 14.93
C MET A 1 -17.93 8.74 15.45
N ASN A 2 -17.54 7.49 15.73
CA ASN A 2 -16.15 7.16 16.14
C ASN A 2 -15.31 6.97 14.88
N ILE A 3 -14.76 8.07 14.36
CA ILE A 3 -14.04 8.11 13.07
C ILE A 3 -12.52 8.01 13.26
N ILE A 4 -12.06 8.08 14.51
CA ILE A 4 -10.64 8.14 14.82
C ILE A 4 -10.05 6.74 14.66
N ARG A 5 -9.27 6.55 13.60
CA ARG A 5 -8.53 5.29 13.37
C ARG A 5 -7.18 5.34 14.07
N SER A 6 -6.84 4.27 14.77
CA SER A 6 -5.52 4.11 15.37
C SER A 6 -4.49 3.73 14.30
N ILE A 7 -3.45 4.56 14.16
CA ILE A 7 -2.34 4.36 13.23
C ILE A 7 -1.67 2.97 13.40
N PRO A 8 -1.44 2.46 14.64
CA PRO A 8 -0.83 1.14 14.84
C PRO A 8 -1.67 -0.02 14.30
N ILE A 9 -3.00 0.05 14.45
CA ILE A 9 -3.91 -0.98 13.92
C ILE A 9 -3.93 -0.96 12.41
N MET A 10 -3.85 0.24 11.82
CA MET A 10 -3.78 0.41 10.38
C MET A 10 -2.50 -0.23 9.80
N PHE A 11 -1.38 -0.03 10.47
CA PHE A 11 -0.10 -0.66 10.13
C PHE A 11 -0.18 -2.19 10.24
N LEU A 12 -0.73 -2.69 11.36
CA LEU A 12 -0.86 -4.12 11.62
C LEU A 12 -1.77 -4.82 10.60
N LEU A 13 -2.92 -4.22 10.28
CA LEU A 13 -3.86 -4.75 9.29
C LEU A 13 -3.25 -4.81 7.89
N ASN A 14 -2.48 -3.79 7.50
CA ASN A 14 -1.87 -3.79 6.18
C ASN A 14 -0.72 -4.81 6.07
N PHE A 15 -0.01 -5.05 7.17
CA PHE A 15 0.98 -6.12 7.27
C PHE A 15 0.33 -7.51 7.15
N ILE A 16 -0.77 -7.75 7.87
CA ILE A 16 -1.49 -9.04 7.83
C ILE A 16 -2.12 -9.30 6.46
N THR A 17 -2.61 -8.26 5.80
CA THR A 17 -3.33 -8.38 4.51
C THR A 17 -2.44 -8.17 3.28
N CYS A 18 -1.11 -8.08 3.46
CA CYS A 18 -0.14 -7.88 2.39
C CYS A 18 -0.51 -6.75 1.42
N GLY A 19 -0.97 -5.59 1.92
CA GLY A 19 -1.32 -4.46 1.07
C GLY A 19 -2.79 -4.35 0.68
N ILE A 20 -3.62 -5.39 0.88
CA ILE A 20 -5.05 -5.35 0.48
C ILE A 20 -5.83 -4.31 1.30
N TYR A 21 -5.45 -4.12 2.57
CA TYR A 21 -6.08 -3.13 3.44
C TYR A 21 -5.99 -1.70 2.89
N HIS A 22 -4.95 -1.37 2.12
CA HIS A 22 -4.81 -0.06 1.47
C HIS A 22 -6.05 0.33 0.65
N TYR A 23 -6.60 -0.61 -0.12
CA TYR A 23 -7.80 -0.38 -0.94
C TYR A 23 -9.04 -0.17 -0.08
N TYR A 24 -9.21 -0.99 0.97
CA TYR A 24 -10.29 -0.80 1.94
C TYR A 24 -10.21 0.59 2.61
N TRP A 25 -9.00 1.04 2.92
CA TRP A 25 -8.78 2.35 3.52
C TRP A 25 -9.15 3.50 2.58
N ILE A 26 -8.72 3.47 1.31
CA ILE A 26 -9.09 4.45 0.27
C ILE A 26 -10.61 4.61 0.22
N TYR A 27 -11.35 3.51 0.11
CA TYR A 27 -12.81 3.52 0.06
C TYR A 27 -13.44 4.22 1.26
N ASN A 28 -12.95 3.89 2.46
CA ASN A 28 -13.48 4.47 3.69
C ASN A 28 -13.22 5.97 3.82
N VAL A 29 -12.02 6.43 3.46
CA VAL A 29 -11.69 7.86 3.47
C VAL A 29 -12.55 8.61 2.44
N SER A 30 -12.71 8.06 1.23
CA SER A 30 -13.61 8.63 0.21
C SER A 30 -15.04 8.77 0.74
N LEU A 31 -15.57 7.74 1.40
CA LEU A 31 -16.92 7.75 1.97
C LEU A 31 -17.08 8.79 3.08
N GLU A 32 -16.09 8.94 3.95
CA GLU A 32 -16.08 9.93 5.03
C GLU A 32 -16.06 11.36 4.48
N VAL A 33 -15.15 11.64 3.55
CA VAL A 33 -15.02 12.95 2.92
C VAL A 33 -16.29 13.30 2.14
N LYS A 34 -16.91 12.32 1.47
CA LYS A 34 -18.22 12.49 0.81
C LYS A 34 -19.31 12.86 1.79
N LYS A 35 -19.43 12.13 2.91
CA LYS A 35 -20.44 12.39 3.95
C LYS A 35 -20.26 13.78 4.58
N PHE A 36 -19.02 14.22 4.78
CA PHE A 36 -18.74 15.53 5.36
C PHE A 36 -18.96 16.69 4.40
N THR A 37 -18.56 16.53 3.13
CA THR A 37 -18.61 17.60 2.14
C THR A 37 -19.94 17.63 1.38
N SER A 38 -20.77 16.59 1.52
CA SER A 38 -22.04 16.38 0.80
C SER A 38 -21.91 16.53 -0.72
N ARG A 39 -20.72 16.18 -1.25
CA ARG A 39 -20.34 16.37 -2.64
C ARG A 39 -20.79 15.18 -3.50
N LYS A 40 -21.44 15.48 -4.64
CA LYS A 40 -22.00 14.47 -5.56
C LYS A 40 -20.96 13.93 -6.56
N ASP A 41 -19.89 14.68 -6.79
CA ASP A 41 -18.73 14.34 -7.63
C ASP A 41 -17.80 13.28 -7.01
N ILE A 42 -18.03 12.92 -5.75
CA ILE A 42 -17.28 11.89 -5.05
C ILE A 42 -18.03 10.56 -5.13
N SER A 43 -17.41 9.57 -5.77
CA SER A 43 -17.93 8.21 -5.91
C SER A 43 -16.91 7.20 -5.38
N PRO A 44 -16.99 6.82 -4.09
CA PRO A 44 -16.01 5.94 -3.44
C PRO A 44 -15.82 4.60 -4.14
N GLU A 45 -16.90 4.04 -4.69
CA GLU A 45 -16.90 2.75 -5.38
C GLU A 45 -16.16 2.82 -6.72
N LEU A 46 -16.40 3.89 -7.51
CA LEU A 46 -15.73 4.09 -8.79
C LEU A 46 -14.24 4.34 -8.60
N GLU A 47 -13.88 5.14 -7.60
CA GLU A 47 -12.48 5.46 -7.28
C GLU A 47 -11.70 4.23 -6.83
N LEU A 48 -12.31 3.37 -6.01
CA LEU A 48 -11.73 2.07 -5.62
C LEU A 48 -11.52 1.17 -6.84
N LEU A 49 -12.53 1.05 -7.70
CA LEU A 49 -12.45 0.24 -8.92
C LEU A 49 -11.34 0.75 -9.84
N LEU A 50 -11.21 2.06 -9.99
CA LEU A 50 -10.14 2.69 -10.76
C LEU A 50 -8.75 2.44 -10.14
N SER A 51 -8.59 2.52 -8.82
CA SER A 51 -7.32 2.21 -8.14
C SER A 51 -6.89 0.75 -8.36
N ILE A 52 -7.84 -0.19 -8.40
CA ILE A 52 -7.55 -1.60 -8.67
C ILE A 52 -7.25 -1.81 -10.16
N LEU A 53 -8.09 -1.28 -11.05
CA LEU A 53 -7.99 -1.47 -12.50
C LEU A 53 -6.71 -0.85 -13.08
N THR A 54 -6.27 0.29 -12.54
CA THR A 54 -5.07 0.99 -12.99
C THR A 54 -3.80 0.59 -12.24
N CYS A 55 -3.84 -0.49 -11.44
CA CYS A 55 -2.70 -0.95 -10.64
C CYS A 55 -2.05 0.17 -9.80
N ASN A 56 -2.84 0.88 -8.98
CA ASN A 56 -2.41 2.01 -8.13
C ASN A 56 -1.96 3.29 -8.85
N ILE A 57 -1.97 3.37 -10.19
CA ILE A 57 -1.68 4.63 -10.89
C ILE A 57 -2.74 5.68 -10.56
N TYR A 58 -4.02 5.29 -10.50
CA TYR A 58 -5.10 6.18 -10.10
C TYR A 58 -4.96 6.68 -8.66
N SER A 59 -4.29 5.93 -7.77
CA SER A 59 -4.07 6.36 -6.39
C SER A 59 -3.28 7.69 -6.34
N ILE A 60 -2.41 8.00 -7.33
CA ILE A 60 -1.73 9.30 -7.42
C ILE A 60 -2.75 10.44 -7.53
N TYR A 61 -3.66 10.32 -8.50
CA TYR A 61 -4.70 11.30 -8.73
C TYR A 61 -5.61 11.42 -7.51
N TRP A 62 -5.93 10.29 -6.90
CA TRP A 62 -6.74 10.23 -5.70
C TRP A 62 -6.10 10.98 -4.53
N TYR A 63 -4.83 10.75 -4.19
CA TYR A 63 -4.13 11.49 -3.13
C TYR A 63 -4.12 13.00 -3.40
N ASN A 64 -3.99 13.41 -4.65
CA ASN A 64 -3.98 14.84 -5.01
C ASN A 64 -5.37 15.47 -4.80
N LYS A 65 -6.42 14.81 -5.32
CA LYS A 65 -7.81 15.24 -5.19
C LYS A 65 -8.21 15.30 -3.71
N TYR A 66 -8.04 14.20 -2.98
CA TYR A 66 -8.44 14.10 -1.57
C TYR A 66 -7.55 14.92 -0.64
N GLY A 67 -6.25 14.99 -0.93
CA GLY A 67 -5.33 15.88 -0.22
C GLY A 67 -5.76 17.35 -0.34
N ASN A 68 -6.21 17.79 -1.52
CA ASN A 68 -6.70 19.15 -1.67
C ASN A 68 -8.01 19.39 -0.89
N ILE A 69 -8.94 18.43 -0.92
CA ILE A 69 -10.22 18.52 -0.21
C ILE A 69 -10.02 18.56 1.31
N ILE A 70 -9.22 17.64 1.86
CA ILE A 70 -9.01 17.50 3.30
C ILE A 70 -8.21 18.70 3.83
N TYR A 71 -7.12 19.07 3.15
CA TYR A 71 -6.20 20.10 3.66
C TYR A 71 -6.59 21.53 3.31
N LYS A 72 -7.39 21.75 2.26
CA LYS A 72 -7.92 23.10 1.99
C LYS A 72 -9.36 23.21 2.46
N GLU A 73 -10.27 22.43 1.91
CA GLU A 73 -11.70 22.72 2.12
C GLU A 73 -12.19 22.34 3.51
N ILE A 74 -11.85 21.14 3.98
CA ILE A 74 -12.27 20.69 5.32
C ILE A 74 -11.50 21.46 6.40
N ALA A 75 -10.20 21.66 6.20
CA ALA A 75 -9.38 22.44 7.13
C ALA A 75 -9.83 23.90 7.23
N LEU A 76 -10.08 24.61 6.11
CA LEU A 76 -10.54 26.01 6.13
C LEU A 76 -11.89 26.19 6.85
N LYS A 77 -12.78 25.19 6.81
CA LYS A 77 -14.06 25.25 7.54
C LYS A 77 -13.89 25.17 9.06
N ILE A 78 -12.76 24.68 9.55
CA ILE A 78 -12.50 24.43 10.97
C ILE A 78 -11.44 25.38 11.53
N ASP A 79 -10.42 25.73 10.75
CA ASP A 79 -9.29 26.56 11.15
C ASP A 79 -8.65 27.24 9.92
N GLU A 80 -8.77 28.56 9.85
CA GLU A 80 -8.40 29.37 8.67
C GLU A 80 -6.86 29.48 8.46
N LYS A 81 -6.05 29.07 9.44
CA LYS A 81 -4.59 29.27 9.44
C LYS A 81 -3.80 28.23 8.61
N ASP A 82 -4.45 27.21 8.05
CA ASP A 82 -3.78 26.05 7.47
C ASP A 82 -3.47 26.21 5.97
N LYS A 83 -2.79 27.30 5.58
CA LYS A 83 -2.33 27.54 4.18
C LYS A 83 -1.08 26.73 3.81
N ASN A 84 -0.94 25.48 4.26
CA ASN A 84 0.33 24.77 4.12
C ASN A 84 0.45 23.90 2.85
N ASN A 85 1.69 23.77 2.40
CA ASN A 85 2.15 22.93 1.27
C ASN A 85 1.98 21.42 1.52
N VAL A 86 1.16 20.99 2.49
CA VAL A 86 1.09 19.58 2.90
C VAL A 86 0.43 18.72 1.84
N THR A 87 -0.49 19.27 1.03
CA THR A 87 -0.98 18.57 -0.16
C THR A 87 0.19 18.18 -1.07
N GLN A 88 1.12 19.11 -1.34
CA GLN A 88 2.31 18.83 -2.17
C GLN A 88 3.25 17.82 -1.51
N ILE A 89 3.43 17.88 -0.19
CA ILE A 89 4.24 16.90 0.55
C ILE A 89 3.69 15.48 0.37
N ILE A 90 2.37 15.30 0.44
CA ILE A 90 1.73 13.98 0.25
C ILE A 90 1.93 13.49 -1.19
N MET A 91 1.77 14.35 -2.20
CA MET A 91 2.01 13.97 -3.59
C MET A 91 3.46 13.53 -3.79
N VAL A 92 4.42 14.30 -3.27
CA VAL A 92 5.86 14.01 -3.39
C VAL A 92 6.21 12.72 -2.67
N SER A 93 5.72 12.49 -1.46
CA SER A 93 5.91 11.22 -0.74
C SER A 93 5.39 10.02 -1.54
N PHE A 94 4.22 10.14 -2.18
CA PHE A 94 3.66 9.05 -2.99
C PHE A 94 4.47 8.79 -4.27
N ILE A 95 4.90 9.86 -4.96
CA ILE A 95 5.76 9.75 -6.16
C ILE A 95 7.08 9.05 -5.83
N ILE A 96 7.72 9.41 -4.72
CA ILE A 96 8.96 8.75 -4.26
C ILE A 96 8.72 7.26 -4.03
N VAL A 97 7.62 6.90 -3.36
CA VAL A 97 7.27 5.49 -3.10
C VAL A 97 7.03 4.71 -4.41
N LEU A 98 6.39 5.31 -5.42
CA LEU A 98 6.20 4.66 -6.72
C LEU A 98 7.51 4.48 -7.48
N PHE A 99 8.39 5.48 -7.46
CA PHE A 99 9.67 5.43 -8.16
C PHE A 99 10.60 4.37 -7.55
N VAL A 100 10.54 4.17 -6.23
CA VAL A 100 11.26 3.11 -5.53
C VAL A 100 10.56 1.76 -5.70
N GLY A 101 9.22 1.72 -5.65
CA GLY A 101 8.45 0.48 -5.69
C GLY A 101 8.47 -0.22 -7.05
N MET A 102 8.36 0.52 -8.15
CA MET A 102 8.22 -0.05 -9.49
C MET A 102 9.44 -0.86 -9.98
N PRO A 103 10.70 -0.39 -9.81
CA PRO A 103 11.90 -1.16 -10.12
C PRO A 103 12.05 -2.41 -9.24
N ILE A 104 11.63 -2.34 -7.99
CA ILE A 104 11.75 -3.45 -7.03
C ILE A 104 10.72 -4.55 -7.38
N ILE A 105 9.49 -4.19 -7.74
CA ILE A 105 8.48 -5.13 -8.23
C ILE A 105 8.97 -5.83 -9.52
N GLY A 106 9.57 -5.09 -10.44
CA GLY A 106 10.19 -5.65 -11.64
C GLY A 106 11.33 -6.61 -11.31
N GLY A 107 12.21 -6.23 -10.37
CA GLY A 107 13.30 -7.06 -9.87
C GLY A 107 12.81 -8.35 -9.20
N LEU A 108 11.71 -8.29 -8.45
CA LEU A 108 11.07 -9.45 -7.82
C LEU A 108 10.53 -10.45 -8.84
N ILE A 109 9.84 -9.96 -9.87
CA ILE A 109 9.32 -10.81 -10.95
C ILE A 109 10.48 -11.48 -11.68
N LEU A 110 11.53 -10.72 -11.99
CA LEU A 110 12.73 -11.26 -12.65
C LEU A 110 13.45 -12.29 -11.78
N ALA A 111 13.63 -12.01 -10.49
CA ALA A 111 14.27 -12.93 -9.54
C ALA A 111 13.47 -14.22 -9.37
N PHE A 112 12.13 -14.14 -9.34
CA PHE A 112 11.24 -15.29 -9.31
C PHE A 112 11.37 -16.14 -10.60
N VAL A 113 11.30 -15.50 -11.77
CA VAL A 113 11.45 -16.18 -13.07
C VAL A 113 12.82 -16.87 -13.17
N MET A 114 13.89 -16.19 -12.76
CA MET A 114 15.25 -16.75 -12.76
C MET A 114 15.41 -17.88 -11.74
N GLY A 115 14.82 -17.78 -10.55
CA GLY A 115 14.84 -18.84 -9.54
C GLY A 115 14.11 -20.12 -9.99
N VAL A 116 12.97 -19.96 -10.66
CA VAL A 116 12.25 -21.09 -11.29
C VAL A 116 13.06 -21.67 -12.45
N PHE A 117 13.69 -20.82 -13.25
CA PHE A 117 14.53 -21.26 -14.37
C PHE A 117 15.76 -22.06 -13.90
N VAL A 118 16.50 -21.56 -12.91
CA VAL A 118 17.68 -22.23 -12.34
C VAL A 118 17.30 -23.56 -11.67
N SER A 119 16.22 -23.58 -10.89
CA SER A 119 15.74 -24.82 -10.27
C SER A 119 15.27 -25.84 -11.33
N GLY A 120 14.56 -25.40 -12.37
CA GLY A 120 14.16 -26.25 -13.50
C GLY A 120 15.35 -26.85 -14.25
N MET A 121 16.39 -26.06 -14.54
CA MET A 121 17.60 -26.55 -15.20
C MET A 121 18.37 -27.55 -14.34
N SER A 122 18.40 -27.38 -13.01
CA SER A 122 19.05 -28.32 -12.10
C SER A 122 18.39 -29.70 -12.08
N VAL A 123 17.04 -29.73 -12.16
CA VAL A 123 16.26 -30.98 -12.25
C VAL A 123 16.47 -31.65 -13.62
N LEU A 124 16.47 -30.87 -14.70
CA LEU A 124 16.67 -31.39 -16.07
C LEU A 124 18.06 -31.96 -16.28
N TYR A 125 19.12 -31.25 -15.85
CA TYR A 125 20.48 -31.80 -15.85
C TYR A 125 20.54 -33.10 -15.07
N GLY A 126 19.81 -33.17 -13.97
CA GLY A 126 19.82 -34.34 -13.14
C GLY A 126 19.13 -35.57 -13.68
N GLY A 127 17.92 -35.40 -14.21
CA GLY A 127 17.19 -36.47 -14.88
C GLY A 127 17.93 -36.99 -16.13
N ALA A 128 18.67 -36.14 -16.83
CA ALA A 128 19.39 -36.50 -18.06
C ALA A 128 20.64 -37.36 -17.84
N TYR A 129 21.40 -37.12 -16.76
CA TYR A 129 22.68 -37.82 -16.53
C TYR A 129 22.58 -38.97 -15.53
N ASN A 130 21.78 -38.85 -14.45
CA ASN A 130 21.76 -39.89 -13.40
C ASN A 130 20.34 -40.42 -13.07
N ASN A 131 19.33 -40.12 -13.89
CA ASN A 131 17.96 -40.67 -13.83
C ASN A 131 17.27 -40.58 -12.45
N TYR A 132 17.41 -39.44 -11.77
CA TYR A 132 16.75 -39.18 -10.48
C TYR A 132 15.47 -38.36 -10.63
N THR A 133 14.47 -38.70 -9.81
CA THR A 133 13.21 -37.93 -9.71
C THR A 133 13.40 -36.65 -8.88
N LEU A 134 12.46 -35.70 -8.98
CA LEU A 134 12.49 -34.41 -8.24
C LEU A 134 12.75 -34.59 -6.73
N ILE A 135 12.28 -35.70 -6.16
CA ILE A 135 12.43 -36.09 -4.75
C ILE A 135 13.87 -36.56 -4.42
N GLU A 136 14.54 -37.24 -5.35
CA GLU A 136 15.92 -37.71 -5.19
C GLU A 136 16.95 -36.58 -5.36
N SER A 137 16.70 -35.63 -6.27
CA SER A 137 17.51 -34.40 -6.41
C SER A 137 17.57 -33.56 -5.13
N ILE A 138 16.49 -33.55 -4.35
CA ILE A 138 16.41 -32.83 -3.06
C ILE A 138 17.32 -33.49 -2.01
N SER A 139 17.56 -34.80 -2.10
CA SER A 139 18.41 -35.55 -1.14
C SER A 139 19.90 -35.50 -1.46
N HIS A 140 20.26 -35.41 -2.75
CA HIS A 140 21.65 -35.43 -3.21
C HIS A 140 22.29 -34.04 -3.31
N ALA A 141 21.50 -32.98 -3.52
CA ALA A 141 22.00 -31.61 -3.66
C ALA A 141 21.19 -30.62 -2.79
N PRO A 142 21.49 -30.50 -1.48
CA PRO A 142 20.79 -29.58 -0.58
C PRO A 142 20.94 -28.10 -0.99
N GLU A 143 21.93 -27.77 -1.80
CA GLU A 143 22.18 -26.42 -2.33
C GLU A 143 21.00 -25.89 -3.17
N VAL A 144 20.33 -26.75 -3.94
CA VAL A 144 19.18 -26.34 -4.77
C VAL A 144 17.99 -25.94 -3.90
N LEU A 145 17.73 -26.70 -2.83
CA LEU A 145 16.69 -26.37 -1.85
C LEU A 145 17.02 -25.08 -1.09
N LEU A 146 18.30 -24.86 -0.78
CA LEU A 146 18.77 -23.68 -0.06
C LEU A 146 18.67 -22.41 -0.91
N VAL A 147 18.94 -22.50 -2.22
CA VAL A 147 18.72 -21.41 -3.18
C VAL A 147 17.23 -21.12 -3.38
N PHE A 148 16.39 -22.16 -3.45
CA PHE A 148 14.94 -22.00 -3.56
C PHE A 148 14.31 -21.38 -2.30
N ALA A 149 14.69 -21.87 -1.11
CA ALA A 149 14.24 -21.31 0.16
C ALA A 149 14.75 -19.87 0.37
N GLY A 150 16.02 -19.61 0.02
CA GLY A 150 16.62 -18.28 0.14
C GLY A 150 15.96 -17.24 -0.79
N THR A 151 15.61 -17.63 -2.02
CA THR A 151 14.89 -16.74 -2.95
C THR A 151 13.47 -16.45 -2.47
N ILE A 152 12.74 -17.45 -1.96
CA ILE A 152 11.42 -17.25 -1.35
C ILE A 152 11.50 -16.31 -0.14
N LEU A 153 12.47 -16.52 0.75
CA LEU A 153 12.64 -15.69 1.94
C LEU A 153 13.00 -14.23 1.58
N ALA A 154 13.89 -14.04 0.60
CA ALA A 154 14.23 -12.71 0.10
C ALA A 154 13.01 -12.01 -0.53
N VAL A 155 12.20 -12.74 -1.30
CA VAL A 155 10.95 -12.23 -1.87
C VAL A 155 9.99 -11.76 -0.76
N ILE A 156 9.79 -12.58 0.28
CA ILE A 156 8.93 -12.24 1.42
C ILE A 156 9.46 -10.97 2.13
N ALA A 157 10.76 -10.90 2.42
CA ALA A 157 11.36 -9.74 3.08
C ALA A 157 11.18 -8.45 2.25
N ILE A 158 11.36 -8.52 0.93
CA ILE A 158 11.20 -7.37 0.04
C ILE A 158 9.72 -6.95 -0.04
N VAL A 159 8.78 -7.89 -0.14
CA VAL A 159 7.33 -7.58 -0.13
C VAL A 159 6.92 -6.88 1.17
N LEU A 160 7.47 -7.31 2.31
CA LEU A 160 7.25 -6.65 3.60
C LEU A 160 7.80 -5.21 3.63
N VAL A 161 8.97 -4.97 3.03
CA VAL A 161 9.54 -3.61 2.93
C VAL A 161 8.69 -2.71 2.02
N ILE A 162 8.23 -3.22 0.87
CA ILE A 162 7.37 -2.46 -0.07
C ILE A 162 6.04 -2.08 0.59
N THR A 163 5.37 -3.03 1.23
CA THR A 163 4.10 -2.78 1.92
C THR A 163 4.26 -1.77 3.06
N ALA A 164 5.40 -1.78 3.76
CA ALA A 164 5.74 -0.77 4.75
C ALA A 164 5.96 0.64 4.15
N MET A 165 6.58 0.73 2.96
CA MET A 165 6.77 2.01 2.27
C MET A 165 5.46 2.62 1.74
N LEU A 166 4.53 1.79 1.28
CA LEU A 166 3.20 2.23 0.79
C LEU A 166 2.31 2.79 1.91
N LEU A 167 2.57 2.44 3.18
CA LEU A 167 1.82 2.96 4.33
C LEU A 167 2.15 4.40 4.71
N ILE A 168 3.32 4.92 4.32
CA ILE A 168 3.78 6.26 4.70
C ILE A 168 2.77 7.36 4.32
N PRO A 169 2.34 7.48 3.04
CA PRO A 169 1.35 8.49 2.64
C PRO A 169 0.00 8.30 3.33
N ASP A 170 -0.42 7.05 3.55
CA ASP A 170 -1.67 6.71 4.23
C ASP A 170 -1.68 7.24 5.67
N ILE A 171 -0.58 7.03 6.40
CA ILE A 171 -0.41 7.48 7.77
C ILE A 171 -0.42 9.00 7.86
N ILE A 172 0.26 9.70 6.95
CA ILE A 172 0.31 11.17 6.92
C ILE A 172 -1.11 11.73 6.77
N MET A 173 -1.88 11.21 5.83
CA MET A 173 -3.23 11.68 5.58
C MET A 173 -4.19 11.31 6.72
N GLN A 174 -4.11 10.08 7.24
CA GLN A 174 -4.95 9.65 8.37
C GLN A 174 -4.67 10.47 9.63
N LYS A 175 -3.41 10.84 9.90
CA LYS A 175 -3.04 11.69 11.05
C LYS A 175 -3.72 13.06 10.96
N LYS A 176 -3.73 13.67 9.77
CA LYS A 176 -4.44 14.93 9.54
C LYS A 176 -5.94 14.78 9.71
N LEU A 177 -6.50 13.74 9.10
CA LEU A 177 -7.92 13.46 9.14
C LEU A 177 -8.40 13.26 10.59
N ASN A 178 -7.66 12.50 11.40
CA ASN A 178 -7.92 12.34 12.82
C ASN A 178 -7.89 13.68 13.58
N SER A 179 -6.90 14.54 13.31
CA SER A 179 -6.83 15.87 13.94
C SER A 179 -8.05 16.73 13.60
N ILE A 180 -8.50 16.70 12.35
CA ILE A 180 -9.72 17.38 11.88
C ILE A 180 -10.96 16.85 12.61
N TRP A 181 -11.11 15.53 12.70
CA TRP A 181 -12.27 14.91 13.36
C TRP A 181 -12.31 15.18 14.86
N ILE A 182 -11.16 15.23 15.53
CA ILE A 182 -11.08 15.61 16.95
C ILE A 182 -11.54 17.06 17.14
N LYS A 183 -11.01 18.01 16.36
CA LYS A 183 -11.43 19.43 16.41
C LYS A 183 -12.93 19.59 16.14
N LEU A 184 -13.47 18.87 15.17
CA LEU A 184 -14.91 18.87 14.89
C LEU A 184 -15.72 18.36 16.08
N LYS A 185 -15.32 17.23 16.68
CA LYS A 185 -16.00 16.68 17.84
C LYS A 185 -16.01 17.65 19.02
N GLU A 186 -14.90 18.35 19.26
CA GLU A 186 -14.81 19.40 20.28
C GLU A 186 -15.73 20.59 19.96
N PHE A 187 -15.74 21.07 18.70
CA PHE A 187 -16.62 22.17 18.28
C PHE A 187 -18.10 21.84 18.48
N TYR A 188 -18.54 20.63 18.12
CA TYR A 188 -19.92 20.18 18.34
C TYR A 188 -20.26 20.00 19.82
N ASN A 189 -19.35 19.42 20.62
CA ASN A 189 -19.56 19.23 22.05
C ASN A 189 -19.59 20.57 22.82
N ASN A 190 -18.90 21.60 22.36
CA ASN A 190 -18.92 22.93 22.97
C ASN A 190 -20.18 23.75 22.61
N LYS A 191 -20.94 23.29 21.60
CA LYS A 191 -22.15 23.97 21.11
C LYS A 191 -23.45 23.39 21.67
N ASN A 192 -23.37 22.22 22.31
CA ASN A 192 -24.44 21.52 23.01
C ASN A 192 -24.24 21.64 24.52
#